data_AF-A0A6H1WWK1-F1
#
_entry.id   AF-A0A6H1WWK1-F1
#
_cell.length_a   1.000
_cell.length_b   1.000
_cell.length_c   1.000
_cell.angle_alpha   90.00
_cell.angle_beta   90.00
_cell.angle_gamma   90.00
#
_symmetry.space_group_name_H-M   'P 1'
#
loop_
_entity.id
_entity.type
_entity.pdbx_description
1 polymer ?
#
loop_
_entity_poly.entity_id
_entity_poly.type
_entity_poly.pdbx_seq_one_letter_code
_entity_poly.pdbx_strand_id
1 'polypeptide(L)' 'MNNLKIVSILALILSVISMILGIDVVCYYVDDPVIRGLSIFILIMSSTFVSRTVALISREIK' A
#
# COMPACT_ATOMS: atom_id res chain seq x y z
N MET A 1 -14.23 5.28 18.92
CA MET A 1 -13.37 5.46 17.73
C MET A 1 -14.31 5.61 16.54
N ASN A 2 -14.32 6.74 15.82
CA ASN A 2 -15.28 6.94 14.72
C ASN A 2 -15.12 5.83 13.68
N ASN A 3 -16.24 5.36 13.11
CA ASN A 3 -16.27 4.29 12.10
C ASN A 3 -15.25 4.54 10.97
N LEU A 4 -15.05 5.80 10.60
CA LEU A 4 -14.07 6.21 9.59
C LEU A 4 -12.61 5.89 9.98
N LYS A 5 -12.21 6.07 11.26
CA LYS A 5 -10.85 5.73 11.73
C LYS A 5 -10.59 4.22 11.66
N ILE A 6 -11.60 3.40 11.98
CA ILE A 6 -11.49 1.94 11.91
C ILE A 6 -11.30 1.51 10.45
N VAL A 7 -12.11 2.04 9.54
CA VAL A 7 -12.00 1.75 8.10
C VAL A 7 -10.63 2.18 7.54
N SER A 8 -10.10 3.33 7.94
CA SER A 8 -8.78 3.78 7.51
C SER A 8 -7.65 2.85 7.99
N ILE A 9 -7.72 2.33 9.22
CA ILE A 9 -6.75 1.37 9.74
C ILE A 9 -6.84 0.05 8.97
N LEU A 10 -8.05 -0.44 8.70
CA LEU A 10 -8.25 -1.65 7.90
C LEU A 10 -7.70 -1.48 6.48
N ALA A 11 -7.95 -0.34 5.84
CA ALA A 11 -7.43 -0.02 4.52
C ALA A 11 -5.88 0.00 4.51
N LEU A 12 -5.25 0.50 5.57
CA LEU A 12 -3.80 0.49 5.70
C LEU A 12 -3.25 -0.95 5.78
N ILE A 13 -3.87 -1.79 6.59
CA ILE A 13 -3.48 -3.21 6.75
C ILE A 13 -3.61 -3.95 5.42
N LEU A 14 -4.76 -3.81 4.76
CA LEU A 14 -5.01 -4.41 3.44
C LEU A 14 -3.99 -3.93 2.40
N SER A 15 -3.66 -2.64 2.39
CA SER A 15 -2.67 -2.09 1.46
C SER A 15 -1.28 -2.69 1.66
N VAL A 16 -0.83 -2.88 2.91
CA VAL A 16 0.46 -3.51 3.20
C VAL A 16 0.48 -4.97 2.76
N ILE A 17 -0.59 -5.73 3.02
CA ILE A 17 -0.69 -7.13 2.59
C ILE A 17 -0.64 -7.23 1.06
N SER A 18 -1.44 -6.42 0.35
CA SER A 18 -1.45 -6.40 -1.11
C SER A 18 -0.10 -5.97 -1.70
N MET A 19 0.61 -5.04 -1.06
CA MET A 19 1.96 -4.66 -1.49
C MET A 19 2.92 -5.86 -1.40
N ILE A 20 2.95 -6.58 -0.27
CA ILE A 20 3.85 -7.72 -0.08
C ILE A 20 3.54 -8.83 -1.09
N LEU A 21 2.26 -9.19 -1.23
CA LEU A 21 1.84 -10.19 -2.22
C LEU A 21 2.16 -9.76 -3.66
N GLY A 22 1.96 -8.49 -3.98
CA GLY A 22 2.29 -7.94 -5.29
C GLY A 22 3.79 -8.01 -5.58
N ILE A 23 4.64 -7.71 -4.60
CA ILE A 23 6.10 -7.81 -4.74
C ILE A 23 6.52 -9.27 -4.98
N ASP A 24 5.91 -10.21 -4.26
CA ASP A 24 6.19 -11.64 -4.42
C ASP A 24 5.83 -12.13 -5.83
N VAL A 25 4.61 -11.81 -6.30
CA VAL A 25 4.17 -12.10 -7.68
C VAL A 25 5.12 -11.48 -8.71
N VAL A 26 5.49 -10.22 -8.53
CA VAL A 26 6.41 -9.54 -9.46
C VAL A 26 7.80 -10.20 -9.46
N CYS A 27 8.29 -10.67 -8.32
CA CYS A 27 9.57 -11.36 -8.24
C CYS A 27 9.54 -12.75 -8.91
N TYR A 28 8.42 -13.46 -8.82
CA TYR A 28 8.27 -14.81 -9.39
C TYR A 28 7.94 -14.82 -10.89
N TYR A 29 7.18 -13.84 -11.39
CA TYR A 29 6.63 -13.88 -12.75
C TYR A 29 7.28 -12.87 -13.73
N VAL A 30 8.09 -11.93 -13.24
CA VAL A 30 8.75 -10.92 -14.10
C VAL A 30 10.24 -11.19 -14.16
N ASP A 31 10.68 -11.74 -15.29
CA ASP A 31 12.10 -12.04 -15.55
C ASP A 31 12.92 -10.79 -15.88
N ASP A 32 12.30 -9.81 -16.57
CA ASP A 32 12.99 -8.57 -16.94
C ASP A 32 13.29 -7.72 -15.69
N PRO A 33 14.57 -7.43 -15.39
CA PRO A 33 14.95 -6.75 -14.16
C PRO A 33 14.47 -5.30 -14.09
N VAL A 34 14.31 -4.63 -15.25
CA VAL A 34 13.85 -3.24 -15.32
C VAL A 34 12.35 -3.19 -15.03
N ILE A 35 11.56 -4.05 -15.68
CA ILE A 35 10.11 -4.13 -15.47
C ILE A 35 9.81 -4.56 -14.03
N ARG A 36 10.58 -5.51 -13.49
CA ARG A 36 10.48 -5.96 -12.10
C ARG A 36 10.73 -4.81 -11.12
N GLY A 37 11.82 -4.07 -11.31
CA GLY A 37 12.15 -2.92 -10.47
C GLY A 37 11.09 -1.83 -10.52
N LEU A 38 10.61 -1.49 -11.72
CA LEU A 38 9.55 -0.48 -11.91
C LEU A 38 8.22 -0.90 -11.24
N SER A 39 7.87 -2.17 -11.34
CA SER A 39 6.64 -2.71 -10.75
C SER A 39 6.68 -2.70 -9.22
N ILE A 40 7.82 -3.12 -8.63
CA ILE A 40 8.04 -3.03 -7.17
C ILE A 40 7.99 -1.58 -6.71
N PHE A 41 8.61 -0.66 -7.46
CA PHE A 41 8.58 0.77 -7.16
C PHE A 41 7.15 1.32 -7.12
N ILE A 42 6.31 0.97 -8.10
CA ILE A 42 4.90 1.39 -8.15
C ILE A 42 4.12 0.85 -6.93
N LEU A 43 4.35 -0.40 -6.54
CA LEU A 43 3.70 -1.00 -5.36
C LEU A 43 4.08 -0.28 -4.06
N ILE A 44 5.35 0.07 -3.89
CA ILE A 44 5.84 0.83 -2.73
C ILE A 44 5.23 2.24 -2.71
N MET A 45 5.23 2.93 -3.86
CA MET A 45 4.63 4.27 -3.96
C MET A 45 3.13 4.26 -3.64
N SER A 46 2.40 3.24 -4.11
CA SER A 46 0.98 3.08 -3.82
C SER A 46 0.71 2.88 -2.33
N SER A 47 1.47 1.99 -1.66
CA SER A 47 1.33 1.78 -0.21
C SER A 47 1.65 3.05 0.59
N THR A 48 2.65 3.82 0.15
CA THR A 48 3.04 5.10 0.78
C THR A 48 1.93 6.13 0.64
N PHE A 49 1.27 6.19 -0.52
CA PHE A 49 0.13 7.07 -0.76
C PHE A 49 -1.05 6.74 0.15
N VAL A 50 -1.38 5.46 0.31
CA VAL A 50 -2.43 5.01 1.24
C VAL A 50 -2.07 5.38 2.68
N SER A 51 -0.82 5.16 3.10
CA SER A 51 -0.34 5.53 4.43
C SER A 51 -0.51 7.03 4.72
N ARG A 52 -0.13 7.89 3.77
CA ARG A 52 -0.30 9.34 3.90
C ARG A 52 -1.78 9.74 3.96
N THR A 53 -2.62 9.12 3.15
CA THR A 53 -4.07 9.37 3.14
C THR A 53 -4.70 9.00 4.48
N VAL A 54 -4.37 7.84 5.04
CA VAL A 54 -4.84 7.40 6.36
C VAL A 54 -4.37 8.36 7.47
N ALA A 55 -3.14 8.87 7.37
CA ALA A 55 -2.62 9.85 8.32
C ALA A 55 -3.37 11.19 8.24
N LEU A 56 -3.71 11.67 7.05
CA LEU A 56 -4.51 12.89 6.86
C LEU A 56 -5.92 12.72 7.44
N ILE A 57 -6.60 11.63 7.09
CA ILE A 57 -7.94 11.30 7.61
C ILE A 57 -7.90 11.24 9.15
N SER A 58 -6.86 10.60 9.72
CA SER A 58 -6.72 10.49 11.18
C SER A 58 -6.50 11.84 11.87
N ARG A 59 -5.89 12.82 11.17
CA ARG A 59 -5.64 14.18 11.68
C ARG A 59 -6.89 15.07 11.58
N GLU A 60 -7.69 14.94 10.52
CA GLU A 60 -8.92 15.73 10.35
C GLU A 60 -10.04 15.30 11.30
N ILE A 61 -10.11 14.02 11.69
CA ILE A 61 -11.12 13.51 12.63
C ILE A 61 -10.64 13.69 14.10
N LYS A 62 -9.85 14.71 14.40
CA LYS A 62 -9.42 15.03 15.77
C LYS A 62 -10.46 15.88 16.46
#